data_AF-W1DVF9-F1
#
_entry.id   AF-W1DVF9-F1
#
_cell.length_a   1.000
_cell.length_b   1.000
_cell.length_c   1.000
_cell.angle_alpha   90.00
_cell.angle_beta   90.00
_cell.angle_gamma   90.00
#
_symmetry.space_group_name_H-M   'P 1'
#
loop_
_entity.id
_entity.type
_entity.pdbx_description
1 polymer ?
#
loop_
_entity_poly.entity_id
_entity_poly.type
_entity_poly.pdbx_seq_one_letter_code
_entity_poly.pdbx_strand_id
1 'polypeptide(L)'
;MNIKFVAISVFAVVCVFASDISIAKSNSLSDDQVSQRIIDDSVASYPGTCACPFNTARNGSSCGGRSAWSKAGGYSPICYKKEVTKEMVKAWRQENQ
;
A
#
# COMPACT_ATOMS: atom_id res chain seq x y z
N MET A 1 -41.90 17.13 -41.93
CA MET A 1 -40.71 16.67 -41.18
C MET A 1 -41.10 15.41 -40.43
N ASN A 2 -40.47 14.28 -40.75
CA ASN A 2 -40.98 12.94 -40.41
C ASN A 2 -40.84 12.65 -38.91
N ILE A 3 -41.95 12.50 -38.20
CA ILE A 3 -42.03 12.17 -36.76
C ILE A 3 -41.19 10.92 -36.41
N LYS A 4 -41.09 9.97 -37.34
CA LYS A 4 -40.24 8.78 -37.22
C LYS A 4 -38.74 9.11 -37.13
N PHE A 5 -38.27 10.14 -37.86
CA PHE A 5 -36.87 10.58 -37.82
C PHE A 5 -36.55 11.36 -36.54
N VAL A 6 -37.52 12.10 -35.99
CA VAL A 6 -37.35 12.84 -34.73
C VAL A 6 -37.18 11.86 -33.58
N ALA A 7 -38.04 10.82 -33.50
CA ALA A 7 -37.97 9.79 -32.45
C ALA A 7 -36.64 9.01 -32.45
N ILE A 8 -36.09 8.71 -33.64
CA ILE A 8 -34.80 8.03 -33.78
C ILE A 8 -33.64 8.91 -33.31
N SER A 9 -33.68 10.22 -33.58
CA SER A 9 -32.62 11.14 -33.13
C SER A 9 -32.62 11.37 -31.61
N VAL A 10 -33.81 11.37 -30.98
CA VAL A 10 -33.93 11.57 -29.53
C VAL A 10 -33.41 10.35 -28.76
N PHE A 11 -33.57 9.14 -29.30
CA PHE A 11 -33.08 7.91 -28.66
C PHE A 11 -31.54 7.80 -28.69
N ALA A 12 -30.90 8.29 -29.75
CA ALA A 12 -29.44 8.28 -29.87
C ALA A 12 -28.74 9.27 -28.91
N VAL A 13 -29.40 10.39 -28.58
CA VAL A 13 -28.84 11.42 -27.70
C VAL A 13 -28.84 10.97 -26.23
N VAL A 14 -29.81 10.18 -25.79
CA VAL A 14 -29.92 9.70 -24.39
C VAL A 14 -28.83 8.68 -24.02
N CYS A 15 -28.32 7.91 -24.98
CA CYS A 15 -27.28 6.92 -24.72
C CYS A 15 -25.87 7.52 -24.53
N VAL A 16 -25.64 8.77 -24.96
CA VAL A 16 -24.32 9.42 -24.86
C VAL A 16 -24.08 10.02 -23.46
N PHE A 17 -25.14 10.28 -22.69
CA PHE A 17 -25.06 10.92 -21.36
C PHE A 17 -24.90 9.95 -20.17
N ALA A 18 -24.79 8.64 -20.39
CA ALA A 18 -24.69 7.64 -19.32
C ALA A 18 -23.26 7.20 -18.96
N SER A 19 -22.24 7.96 -19.39
CA SER A 19 -20.84 7.50 -19.40
C SER A 19 -20.01 7.80 -18.15
N ASP A 20 -20.57 8.41 -17.09
CA ASP A 20 -19.76 8.84 -15.93
C ASP A 20 -20.37 8.40 -14.59
N ILE A 21 -20.67 7.11 -14.43
CA ILE A 21 -20.82 6.54 -13.08
C ILE A 21 -19.40 6.32 -12.54
N SER A 22 -18.80 7.37 -12.00
CA SER A 22 -17.56 7.27 -11.24
C SER A 22 -17.84 6.53 -9.93
N ILE A 23 -17.67 5.21 -9.94
CA ILE A 23 -17.60 4.41 -8.72
C ILE A 23 -16.32 4.84 -8.00
N ALA A 24 -16.45 5.74 -7.03
CA ALA A 24 -15.37 6.08 -6.11
C ALA A 24 -15.09 4.85 -5.24
N LYS A 25 -14.28 3.92 -5.78
CA LYS A 25 -13.66 2.86 -4.98
C LYS A 25 -12.78 3.57 -3.96
N SER A 26 -13.18 3.53 -2.69
CA SER A 26 -12.34 4.02 -1.60
C SER A 26 -11.03 3.24 -1.67
N ASN A 27 -9.98 3.87 -2.19
CA ASN A 27 -8.63 3.31 -2.32
C ASN A 27 -7.92 3.28 -0.95
N SER A 28 -8.63 2.95 0.12
CA SER A 28 -8.03 2.81 1.43
C SER A 28 -7.29 1.46 1.49
N LEU A 29 -5.98 1.51 1.77
CA LEU A 29 -5.19 0.31 2.02
C LEU A 29 -5.79 -0.51 3.16
N SER A 30 -5.73 -1.84 3.09
CA SER A 30 -6.06 -2.70 4.24
C SER A 30 -5.04 -2.55 5.37
N ASP A 31 -5.39 -2.94 6.59
CA ASP A 31 -4.45 -2.90 7.73
C ASP A 31 -3.22 -3.77 7.47
N ASP A 32 -3.38 -4.88 6.74
CA ASP A 32 -2.27 -5.73 6.30
C ASP A 32 -1.32 -5.02 5.35
N GLN A 33 -1.87 -4.23 4.42
CA GLN A 33 -1.07 -3.44 3.49
C GLN A 33 -0.35 -2.31 4.21
N VAL A 34 -1.03 -1.60 5.12
CA VAL A 34 -0.39 -0.56 5.94
C VAL A 34 0.69 -1.14 6.83
N SER A 35 0.45 -2.29 7.47
CA SER A 35 1.46 -2.97 8.28
C SER A 35 2.69 -3.35 7.46
N GLN A 36 2.50 -3.77 6.21
CA GLN A 36 3.61 -4.04 5.32
C GLN A 36 4.38 -2.76 4.96
N ARG A 37 3.70 -1.65 4.67
CA ARG A 37 4.35 -0.36 4.42
C ARG A 37 5.21 0.10 5.60
N ILE A 38 4.70 -0.03 6.82
CA ILE A 38 5.45 0.30 8.04
C ILE A 38 6.74 -0.53 8.15
N ILE A 39 6.67 -1.83 7.84
CA ILE A 39 7.85 -2.72 7.84
C ILE A 39 8.84 -2.28 6.75
N ASP A 40 8.34 -2.01 5.54
CA ASP A 40 9.16 -1.58 4.41
C ASP A 40 9.89 -0.26 4.73
N ASP A 41 9.17 0.72 5.30
CA ASP A 41 9.72 2.02 5.71
C ASP A 41 10.78 1.84 6.82
N SER A 42 10.52 0.96 7.79
CA SER A 42 11.48 0.66 8.85
C SER A 42 12.75 0.00 8.31
N VAL A 43 12.62 -0.96 7.39
CA VAL A 43 13.77 -1.59 6.71
C VAL A 43 14.55 -0.56 5.89
N ALA A 44 13.85 0.30 5.14
CA ALA A 44 14.47 1.33 4.30
C ALA A 44 15.21 2.40 5.10
N SER A 45 14.75 2.72 6.32
CA SER A 45 15.39 3.69 7.21
C SER A 45 16.74 3.21 7.78
N TYR A 46 17.00 1.90 7.74
CA TYR A 46 18.24 1.34 8.28
C TYR A 46 19.40 1.52 7.29
N PRO A 47 20.56 2.08 7.70
CA PRO A 47 21.65 2.44 6.77
C PRO A 47 22.44 1.24 6.21
N GLY A 48 22.11 0.01 6.62
CA GLY A 48 22.85 -1.20 6.25
C GLY A 48 22.01 -2.22 5.50
N THR A 49 22.67 -3.25 4.96
CA THR A 49 22.00 -4.32 4.20
C THR A 49 21.18 -5.26 5.10
N CYS A 50 21.56 -5.41 6.36
CA CYS A 50 20.98 -6.39 7.28
C CYS A 50 20.13 -5.71 8.37
N ALA A 51 19.02 -5.09 7.98
CA ALA A 51 18.03 -4.58 8.94
C ALA A 51 17.35 -5.75 9.67
N CYS A 52 16.78 -6.67 8.89
CA CYS A 52 15.98 -7.80 9.37
C CYS A 52 16.62 -9.16 9.07
N PRO A 53 16.24 -10.24 9.79
CA PRO A 53 16.84 -11.56 9.61
C PRO A 53 16.65 -12.14 8.20
N PHE A 54 15.53 -11.80 7.56
CA PHE A 54 15.17 -12.26 6.22
C PHE A 54 15.80 -11.44 5.08
N ASN A 55 16.49 -10.32 5.38
CA ASN A 55 17.22 -9.61 4.32
C ASN A 55 18.39 -10.46 3.82
N THR A 56 18.83 -10.16 2.60
CA THR A 56 19.96 -10.82 1.95
C THR A 56 21.23 -10.00 2.12
N ALA A 57 22.27 -10.58 2.71
CA ALA A 57 23.58 -9.96 2.84
C ALA A 57 24.27 -9.83 1.46
N ARG A 58 25.33 -9.00 1.38
CA ARG A 58 26.06 -8.74 0.12
C ARG A 58 26.62 -9.99 -0.58
N ASN A 59 26.84 -11.06 0.16
CA ASN A 59 27.32 -12.34 -0.36
C ASN A 59 26.18 -13.32 -0.74
N GLY A 60 24.92 -12.86 -0.76
CA GLY A 60 23.75 -13.68 -1.12
C GLY A 60 23.17 -14.54 0.01
N SER A 61 23.82 -14.61 1.18
CA SER A 61 23.29 -15.35 2.34
C SER A 61 22.22 -14.56 3.10
N SER A 62 21.33 -15.24 3.83
CA SER A 62 20.37 -14.56 4.72
C SER A 62 21.10 -13.88 5.88
N CYS A 63 20.67 -12.68 6.26
CA CYS A 63 21.30 -11.93 7.36
C CYS A 63 21.20 -12.70 8.69
N GLY A 64 20.04 -13.30 8.97
CA GLY A 64 19.80 -14.10 10.17
C GLY A 64 20.19 -13.34 11.44
N GLY A 65 20.97 -14.00 12.30
CA GLY A 65 21.48 -13.41 13.55
C GLY A 65 22.41 -12.21 13.39
N ARG A 66 22.87 -11.90 12.17
CA ARG A 66 23.70 -10.70 11.91
C ARG A 66 22.87 -9.42 11.73
N SER A 67 21.55 -9.55 11.61
CA SER A 67 20.63 -8.43 11.42
C SER A 67 20.61 -7.48 12.62
N ALA A 68 20.25 -6.22 12.38
CA ALA A 68 20.06 -5.24 13.45
C ALA A 68 18.97 -5.71 14.42
N TRP A 69 17.85 -6.22 13.90
CA TRP A 69 16.77 -6.80 14.70
C TRP A 69 17.21 -7.94 15.64
N SER A 70 18.14 -8.79 15.20
CA SER A 70 18.64 -9.91 16.03
C SER A 70 19.71 -9.52 17.04
N LYS A 71 20.41 -8.39 16.85
CA LYS A 71 21.51 -7.98 17.72
C LYS A 71 20.97 -7.26 18.95
N ALA A 72 21.57 -7.51 20.11
CA ALA A 72 21.26 -6.78 21.33
C ALA A 72 21.89 -5.38 21.28
N GLY A 73 21.06 -4.34 21.42
CA GLY A 73 21.47 -2.93 21.46
C GLY A 73 21.71 -2.31 20.07
N GLY A 74 21.33 -1.03 19.93
CA GLY A 74 21.45 -0.27 18.69
C GLY A 74 20.12 -0.11 17.95
N TYR A 75 20.15 -0.19 16.61
CA TYR A 75 18.95 -0.10 15.78
C TYR A 75 18.01 -1.29 16.05
N SER A 76 16.72 -1.01 16.18
CA SER A 76 15.66 -2.02 16.35
C SER A 76 14.59 -1.83 15.28
N PRO A 77 14.89 -2.14 14.00
CA PRO A 77 13.91 -2.01 12.93
C PRO A 77 12.73 -2.96 13.15
N ILE A 78 11.58 -2.62 12.60
CA ILE A 78 10.37 -3.43 12.64
C ILE A 78 10.42 -4.41 11.48
N CYS A 79 10.41 -5.70 11.78
CA CYS A 79 10.66 -6.74 10.78
C CYS A 79 9.43 -7.60 10.52
N TYR A 80 8.53 -7.73 11.50
CA TYR A 80 7.40 -8.64 11.41
C TYR A 80 6.08 -7.93 11.71
N LYS A 81 5.01 -8.36 11.05
CA LYS A 81 3.65 -7.82 11.26
C LYS A 81 3.20 -7.86 12.71
N LYS A 82 3.62 -8.88 13.48
CA LYS A 82 3.30 -9.01 14.91
C LYS A 82 3.84 -7.86 15.78
N GLU A 83 4.83 -7.13 15.29
CA GLU A 83 5.42 -5.97 15.96
C GLU A 83 4.69 -4.67 15.61
N VAL A 84 3.82 -4.70 14.58
CA VAL A 84 3.01 -3.57 14.15
C VAL A 84 1.74 -3.52 14.98
N THR A 85 1.57 -2.44 15.75
CA THR A 85 0.37 -2.23 16.56
C THR A 85 -0.70 -1.46 15.78
N LYS A 86 -1.94 -1.48 16.29
CA LYS A 86 -3.04 -0.70 15.70
C LYS A 86 -2.78 0.79 15.74
N GLU A 87 -2.09 1.26 16.78
CA GLU A 87 -1.70 2.67 16.95
C GLU A 87 -0.72 3.09 15.87
N MET A 88 0.24 2.24 15.52
CA MET A 88 1.17 2.51 14.43
C MET A 88 0.47 2.56 13.07
N VAL A 89 -0.48 1.63 12.81
CA VAL A 89 -1.31 1.67 11.61
C VAL A 89 -2.10 2.97 11.54
N LYS A 90 -2.73 3.38 12.65
CA LYS A 90 -3.47 4.64 12.72
C LYS A 90 -2.58 5.85 12.45
N ALA A 91 -1.41 5.92 13.06
CA ALA A 91 -0.46 7.01 12.86
C ALA A 91 0.00 7.08 11.40
N TRP A 92 0.39 5.95 10.81
CA TRP A 92 0.80 5.89 9.41
C TRP A 92 -0.31 6.40 8.47
N ARG A 93 -1.57 6.03 8.71
CA ARG A 93 -2.70 6.51 7.91
C ARG A 93 -2.90 8.02 8.03
N GLN A 94 -2.71 8.60 9.22
CA GLN A 94 -2.82 10.05 9.40
C GLN A 94 -1.74 10.84 8.67
N GLU A 95 -0.58 10.23 8.46
CA GLU A 95 0.56 10.86 7.78
C GLU A 95 0.57 10.64 6.26
N ASN A 96 -0.07 9.56 5.78
CA ASN A 96 0.07 9.08 4.39
C ASN A 96 -1.25 8.94 3.62
N GLN A 97 -2.41 9.19 4.24
CA GLN A 97 -3.73 9.15 3.62
C GLN A 97 -4.57 10.38 3.97
#